data_AF-A0A7S1MSQ1-F1
#
_entry.id   AF-A0A7S1MSQ1-F1
#
_cell.length_a   1.000
_cell.length_b   1.000
_cell.length_c   1.000
_cell.angle_alpha   90.00
_cell.angle_beta   90.00
_cell.angle_gamma   90.00
#
_symmetry.space_group_name_H-M   'P 1'
#
loop_
_entity.id
_entity.type
_entity.pdbx_description
1 polymer ?
#
loop_
_entity_poly.entity_id
_entity_poly.type
_entity_poly.pdbx_seq_one_letter_code
_entity_poly.pdbx_strand_id
1 'polypeptide(L)'
;QFLYFIGDSPPLVVSAMATTAASPKKLRAQCRAATVLMAATPPYRSATAVKQLVRLRGGAPADEPAFISHLLTTANRTHAAVACVRKGCGRAFLATEYNRDGDAHRCPWCNTYTTASGSCFPRPANALNKALRKLEKRLTERFDEYTRLYYGEHAV
;
A
#
# COMPACT_ATOMS: atom_id res chain seq x y z
N GLN A 1 -10.34 -26.35 -45.72
CA GLN A 1 -9.64 -25.69 -46.83
C GLN A 1 -10.61 -24.71 -47.47
N PHE A 2 -10.31 -23.40 -47.39
CA PHE A 2 -10.84 -22.26 -48.18
C PHE A 2 -12.37 -22.02 -48.19
N LEU A 3 -12.91 -20.80 -48.21
CA LEU A 3 -12.49 -19.40 -48.05
C LEU A 3 -13.82 -18.63 -48.08
N TYR A 4 -14.06 -17.66 -47.20
CA TYR A 4 -14.97 -16.56 -47.51
C TYR A 4 -14.38 -15.26 -46.97
N PHE A 5 -13.91 -14.43 -47.91
CA PHE A 5 -13.69 -13.01 -47.77
C PHE A 5 -15.05 -12.31 -47.82
N ILE A 6 -15.39 -11.53 -46.78
CA ILE A 6 -16.20 -10.30 -46.93
C ILE A 6 -15.70 -9.33 -45.86
N GLY A 7 -15.24 -8.14 -46.28
CA GLY A 7 -15.07 -6.99 -45.41
C GLY A 7 -13.80 -6.19 -45.66
N ASP A 8 -13.84 -5.31 -46.66
CA ASP A 8 -12.89 -4.20 -46.82
C ASP A 8 -12.99 -3.24 -45.63
N SER A 9 -12.15 -3.45 -44.62
CA SER A 9 -11.82 -2.44 -43.63
C SER A 9 -10.31 -2.50 -43.42
N PRO A 10 -9.58 -1.38 -43.60
CA PRO A 10 -8.15 -1.40 -43.31
C PRO A 10 -7.98 -1.84 -41.85
N PRO A 11 -7.02 -2.72 -41.53
CA PRO A 11 -6.71 -2.99 -40.15
C PRO A 11 -6.42 -1.63 -39.51
N LEU A 12 -7.21 -1.26 -38.50
CA LEU A 12 -6.85 -0.18 -37.61
C LEU A 12 -5.48 -0.56 -37.07
N VAL A 13 -4.44 0.05 -37.63
CA VAL A 13 -3.11 0.06 -37.05
C VAL A 13 -3.29 0.87 -35.79
N VAL A 14 -3.75 0.20 -34.73
CA VAL A 14 -3.52 0.65 -33.37
C VAL A 14 -2.01 0.57 -33.24
N SER A 15 -1.34 1.65 -33.64
CA SER A 15 0.03 1.89 -33.27
C SER A 15 0.01 1.81 -31.75
N ALA A 16 0.42 0.66 -31.23
CA ALA A 16 0.83 0.55 -29.85
C ALA A 16 1.97 1.55 -29.76
N MET A 17 1.65 2.78 -29.35
CA MET A 17 2.65 3.72 -28.90
C MET A 17 3.31 3.00 -27.75
N ALA A 18 4.45 2.37 -28.06
CA ALA A 18 5.37 1.86 -27.08
C ALA A 18 5.78 3.09 -26.27
N THR A 19 5.03 3.37 -25.22
CA THR A 19 5.39 4.36 -24.21
C THR A 19 6.66 3.81 -23.59
N THR A 20 7.79 4.21 -24.15
CA THR A 20 9.10 3.80 -23.69
C THR A 20 9.27 4.27 -22.26
N ALA A 21 9.79 3.40 -21.40
CA ALA A 21 10.07 3.70 -20.01
C ALA A 21 10.83 5.03 -19.87
N ALA A 22 10.47 5.82 -18.88
CA ALA A 22 11.15 7.06 -18.57
C ALA A 22 12.62 6.78 -18.23
N SER A 23 13.49 7.75 -18.52
CA SER A 23 14.88 7.64 -18.07
C SER A 23 14.93 7.54 -16.54
N PRO A 24 15.87 6.75 -15.96
CA PRO A 24 15.98 6.60 -14.51
C PRO A 24 16.15 7.93 -13.76
N LYS A 25 16.81 8.91 -14.39
CA LYS A 25 16.96 10.27 -13.85
C LYS A 25 15.62 10.98 -13.73
N LYS A 26 14.78 10.91 -14.76
CA LYS A 26 13.44 11.51 -14.78
C LYS A 26 12.54 10.88 -13.72
N LEU A 27 12.51 9.55 -13.62
CA LEU A 27 11.72 8.85 -12.61
C LEU A 27 12.14 9.22 -11.19
N ARG A 28 13.45 9.29 -10.91
CA ARG A 28 13.96 9.73 -9.59
C ARG A 28 13.56 11.17 -9.26
N ALA A 29 13.60 12.07 -10.24
CA ALA A 29 13.15 13.45 -10.04
C ALA A 29 11.66 13.52 -9.72
N GLN A 30 10.82 12.74 -10.42
CA GLN A 30 9.39 12.62 -10.14
C GLN A 30 9.12 12.06 -8.74
N CYS A 31 9.82 11.00 -8.34
CA CYS A 31 9.73 10.43 -6.99
C CYS A 31 10.04 11.47 -5.91
N ARG A 32 11.13 12.24 -6.07
CA ARG A 32 11.50 13.30 -5.12
C ARG A 32 10.45 14.41 -5.04
N ALA A 33 9.98 14.89 -6.20
CA ALA A 33 8.95 15.92 -6.25
C ALA A 33 7.65 15.45 -5.56
N ALA A 34 7.26 14.20 -5.79
CA ALA A 34 6.07 13.62 -5.18
C ALA A 34 6.22 13.47 -3.65
N THR A 35 7.40 13.09 -3.13
CA THR A 35 7.65 13.09 -1.68
C THR A 35 7.51 14.48 -1.07
N VAL A 36 8.01 15.53 -1.73
CA VAL A 36 7.86 16.92 -1.27
C VAL A 36 6.39 17.35 -1.25
N LEU A 37 5.63 17.03 -2.29
CA LEU A 37 4.19 17.33 -2.34
C LEU A 37 3.41 16.61 -1.24
N MET A 38 3.75 15.35 -0.95
CA MET A 38 3.13 14.60 0.14
C MET A 38 3.44 15.21 1.50
N ALA A 39 4.65 15.71 1.72
CA ALA A 39 5.01 16.38 2.97
C ALA A 39 4.26 17.70 3.19
N ALA A 40 3.89 18.39 2.11
CA ALA A 40 3.08 19.61 2.16
C ALA A 40 1.56 19.32 2.24
N THR A 41 1.14 18.08 1.98
CA THR A 41 -0.29 17.74 1.94
C THR A 41 -0.85 17.62 3.36
N PRO A 42 -2.00 18.25 3.66
CA PRO A 42 -2.66 18.08 4.94
C PRO A 42 -2.96 16.60 5.23
N PRO A 43 -2.79 16.13 6.48
CA PRO A 43 -2.83 14.70 6.81
C PRO A 43 -4.13 14.01 6.35
N TYR A 44 -5.27 14.65 6.57
CA TYR A 44 -6.61 14.16 6.20
C TYR A 44 -6.86 14.04 4.68
N ARG A 45 -5.97 14.58 3.83
CA ARG A 45 -6.03 14.47 2.37
C ARG A 45 -4.99 13.52 1.77
N SER A 46 -4.13 12.92 2.59
CA SER A 46 -3.00 12.11 2.13
C SER A 46 -3.41 10.96 1.20
N ALA A 47 -4.51 10.26 1.51
CA ALA A 47 -5.04 9.18 0.67
C ALA A 47 -5.47 9.64 -0.73
N THR A 48 -6.13 10.80 -0.82
CA THR A 48 -6.58 11.38 -2.10
C THR A 48 -5.39 11.91 -2.88
N ALA A 49 -4.44 12.55 -2.21
CA ALA A 49 -3.24 13.10 -2.84
C ALA A 49 -2.40 12.02 -3.52
N VAL A 50 -2.24 10.84 -2.89
CA VAL A 50 -1.53 9.70 -3.51
C VAL A 50 -2.20 9.28 -4.82
N LYS A 51 -3.53 9.10 -4.81
CA LYS A 51 -4.29 8.73 -6.02
C LYS A 51 -4.13 9.78 -7.12
N GLN A 52 -4.11 11.06 -6.75
CA GLN A 52 -3.89 12.15 -7.69
C GLN A 52 -2.46 12.17 -8.23
N LEU A 53 -1.43 11.95 -7.41
CA LEU A 53 -0.03 11.92 -7.84
C LEU A 53 0.25 10.79 -8.83
N VAL A 54 -0.33 9.60 -8.60
CA VAL A 54 -0.22 8.48 -9.54
C VAL A 54 -0.83 8.84 -10.90
N ARG A 55 -2.00 9.48 -10.90
CA ARG A 55 -2.65 9.97 -12.14
C ARG A 55 -1.87 11.10 -12.82
N LEU A 56 -1.37 12.07 -12.04
CA LEU A 56 -0.68 13.26 -12.53
C LEU A 56 0.71 12.97 -13.10
N ARG A 57 1.40 11.95 -12.60
CA ARG A 57 2.73 11.56 -13.11
C ARG A 57 2.71 11.37 -14.63
N GLY A 58 1.64 10.78 -15.16
CA GLY A 58 1.60 10.28 -16.53
C GLY A 58 2.75 9.29 -16.80
N GLY A 59 3.05 9.05 -18.08
CA GLY A 59 4.19 8.23 -18.50
C GLY A 59 3.88 6.76 -18.74
N ALA A 60 4.94 5.97 -18.96
CA ALA A 60 4.81 4.56 -19.33
C ALA A 60 4.24 3.72 -18.17
N PRO A 61 3.34 2.75 -18.47
CA PRO A 61 2.80 1.85 -17.45
C PRO A 61 3.89 1.02 -16.76
N ALA A 62 5.00 0.75 -17.46
CA ALA A 62 6.15 0.02 -16.92
C ALA A 62 6.79 0.70 -15.68
N ASP A 63 6.73 2.04 -15.58
CA ASP A 63 7.36 2.78 -14.49
C ASP A 63 6.43 2.91 -13.26
N GLU A 64 5.14 2.60 -13.41
CA GLU A 64 4.11 2.76 -12.36
C GLU A 64 4.44 2.03 -11.06
N PRO A 65 4.84 0.74 -11.08
CA PRO A 65 5.11 0.00 -9.86
C PRO A 65 6.26 0.60 -9.05
N ALA A 66 7.32 1.06 -9.71
CA ALA A 66 8.48 1.66 -9.05
C ALA A 66 8.14 2.99 -8.39
N PHE A 67 7.34 3.83 -9.06
CA PHE A 67 6.88 5.11 -8.50
C PHE A 67 5.94 4.91 -7.31
N ILE A 68 4.97 3.99 -7.43
CA ILE A 68 4.04 3.67 -6.35
C ILE A 68 4.82 3.11 -5.15
N SER A 69 5.73 2.18 -5.36
CA SER A 69 6.57 1.62 -4.29
C SER A 69 7.36 2.70 -3.54
N HIS A 70 7.98 3.64 -4.27
CA HIS A 70 8.66 4.79 -3.67
C HIS A 70 7.70 5.63 -2.82
N LEU A 71 6.50 5.94 -3.34
CA LEU A 71 5.51 6.72 -2.60
C LEU A 71 4.93 6.01 -1.40
N LEU A 72 4.76 4.69 -1.45
CA LEU A 72 4.30 3.92 -0.29
C LEU A 72 5.37 3.88 0.80
N THR A 73 6.63 3.75 0.42
CA THR A 73 7.74 3.59 1.37
C THR A 73 8.19 4.91 1.99
N THR A 74 8.17 6.01 1.23
CA THR A 74 8.79 7.28 1.64
C THR A 74 7.80 8.37 2.04
N ALA A 75 6.55 8.31 1.56
CA ALA A 75 5.56 9.30 1.94
C ALA A 75 4.89 8.88 3.24
N ASN A 76 5.14 9.63 4.31
CA ASN A 76 4.36 9.51 5.54
C ASN A 76 2.90 9.84 5.21
N ARG A 77 2.01 8.88 5.47
CA ARG A 77 0.56 9.03 5.33
C ARG A 77 -0.07 8.96 6.70
N THR A 78 -1.27 9.50 6.82
CA THR A 78 -2.07 9.24 8.01
C THR A 78 -2.37 7.77 8.11
N HIS A 79 -2.01 7.18 9.25
CA HIS A 79 -2.38 5.81 9.57
C HIS A 79 -3.87 5.75 9.90
N ALA A 80 -4.55 4.75 9.36
CA ALA A 80 -5.93 4.48 9.69
C ALA A 80 -5.99 3.43 10.80
N ALA A 81 -6.83 3.63 11.81
CA ALA A 81 -7.17 2.58 12.76
C ALA A 81 -8.05 1.54 12.05
N VAL A 82 -7.68 0.27 12.15
CA VAL A 82 -8.41 -0.87 11.58
C VAL A 82 -8.77 -1.83 12.71
N ALA A 83 -10.04 -2.20 12.80
CA ALA A 83 -10.50 -3.20 13.73
C ALA A 83 -10.00 -4.59 13.32
N CYS A 84 -9.45 -5.35 14.27
CA CYS A 84 -9.14 -6.75 14.00
C CYS A 84 -10.43 -7.59 13.94
N VAL A 85 -10.73 -8.15 12.77
CA VAL A 85 -11.96 -8.94 12.53
C VAL A 85 -11.87 -10.38 13.05
N ARG A 86 -10.70 -10.83 13.53
CA ARG A 86 -10.56 -12.16 14.11
C ARG A 86 -11.30 -12.24 15.45
N LYS A 87 -12.20 -13.22 15.56
CA LYS A 87 -12.92 -13.55 16.80
C LYS A 87 -11.95 -13.70 17.98
N GLY A 88 -12.24 -13.01 19.08
CA GLY A 88 -11.43 -13.02 20.31
C GLY A 88 -10.24 -12.06 20.31
N CYS A 89 -9.94 -11.36 19.22
CA CYS A 89 -8.94 -10.29 19.23
C CYS A 89 -9.55 -8.96 19.68
N GLY A 90 -10.65 -8.53 19.03
CA GLY A 90 -11.47 -7.37 19.43
C GLY A 90 -10.78 -5.99 19.46
N ARG A 91 -9.48 -5.92 19.16
CA ARG A 91 -8.66 -4.71 19.30
C ARG A 91 -8.40 -4.06 17.95
N ALA A 92 -8.45 -2.72 17.94
CA ALA A 92 -7.99 -1.94 16.81
C ALA A 92 -6.45 -1.94 16.73
N PHE A 93 -5.94 -1.70 15.54
CA PHE A 93 -4.51 -1.53 15.26
C PHE A 93 -4.31 -0.56 14.10
N LEU A 94 -3.12 0.04 14.01
CA LEU A 94 -2.80 0.96 12.93
C LEU A 94 -2.49 0.19 11.64
N ALA A 95 -3.20 0.55 10.56
CA ALA A 95 -2.85 0.14 9.21
C ALA A 95 -1.76 1.07 8.66
N THR A 96 -0.62 0.45 8.34
CA THR A 96 0.59 1.10 7.86
C THR A 96 1.17 0.28 6.70
N GLU A 97 2.07 0.86 5.93
CA GLU A 97 2.74 0.10 4.86
C GLU A 97 3.66 -1.00 5.43
N TYR A 98 4.12 -0.87 6.69
CA TYR A 98 5.00 -1.86 7.34
C TYR A 98 4.29 -3.16 7.73
N ASN A 99 2.99 -3.11 7.98
CA ASN A 99 2.18 -4.30 8.24
C ASN A 99 1.29 -4.69 7.06
N ARG A 100 1.47 -4.06 5.89
CA ARG A 100 0.70 -4.36 4.69
C ARG A 100 1.32 -5.49 3.88
N ASP A 101 0.47 -6.35 3.32
CA ASP A 101 0.81 -7.32 2.29
C ASP A 101 -0.36 -7.37 1.28
N GLY A 102 -0.09 -7.02 0.03
CA GLY A 102 -1.14 -6.76 -0.97
C GLY A 102 -2.15 -5.73 -0.47
N ASP A 103 -3.42 -6.12 -0.36
CA ASP A 103 -4.52 -5.28 0.14
C ASP A 103 -4.92 -5.59 1.59
N ALA A 104 -4.12 -6.37 2.30
CA ALA A 104 -4.38 -6.78 3.67
C ALA A 104 -3.35 -6.20 4.65
N HIS A 105 -3.76 -6.00 5.90
CA HIS A 105 -2.89 -5.53 6.97
C HIS A 105 -2.79 -6.56 8.10
N ARG A 106 -1.57 -6.80 8.59
CA ARG A 106 -1.28 -7.74 9.67
C ARG A 106 -1.59 -7.11 11.02
N CYS A 107 -2.44 -7.79 11.77
CA CYS A 107 -2.74 -7.45 13.14
C CYS A 107 -1.58 -7.87 14.07
N PRO A 108 -0.99 -6.95 14.87
CA PRO A 108 0.12 -7.26 15.78
C PRO A 108 -0.29 -8.19 16.93
N TRP A 109 -1.56 -8.18 17.31
CA TRP A 109 -2.10 -8.99 18.41
C TRP A 109 -2.19 -10.47 18.04
N CYS A 110 -2.93 -10.78 16.97
CA CYS A 110 -3.27 -12.15 16.59
C CYS A 110 -2.48 -12.70 15.41
N ASN A 111 -1.62 -11.87 14.78
CA ASN A 111 -0.75 -12.24 13.67
C ASN A 111 -1.49 -12.73 12.41
N THR A 112 -2.72 -12.25 12.19
CA THR A 112 -3.49 -12.54 10.98
C THR A 112 -3.61 -11.29 10.11
N TYR A 113 -3.76 -11.51 8.81
CA TYR A 113 -4.00 -10.44 7.84
C TYR A 113 -5.48 -10.20 7.71
N THR A 114 -5.88 -8.93 7.74
CA THR A 114 -7.26 -8.47 7.58
C THR A 114 -7.33 -7.60 6.33
N THR A 115 -8.26 -7.90 5.43
CA THR A 115 -8.56 -7.09 4.24
C THR A 115 -9.64 -6.06 4.56
N ALA A 116 -9.76 -5.05 3.70
CA ALA A 116 -10.87 -4.10 3.76
C ALA A 116 -12.26 -4.77 3.54
N SER A 117 -12.32 -5.92 2.87
CA SER A 117 -13.55 -6.70 2.67
C SER A 117 -13.93 -7.56 3.88
N GLY A 118 -13.18 -7.48 4.99
CA GLY A 118 -13.47 -8.22 6.21
C GLY A 118 -13.03 -9.68 6.18
N SER A 119 -12.30 -10.12 5.15
CA SER A 119 -11.68 -11.44 5.14
C SER A 119 -10.44 -11.44 6.03
N CYS A 120 -10.23 -12.55 6.74
CA CYS A 120 -9.06 -12.76 7.58
C CYS A 120 -8.37 -14.05 7.19
N PHE A 121 -7.07 -13.99 6.91
CA PHE A 121 -6.27 -15.16 6.59
C PHE A 121 -5.04 -15.28 7.50
N PRO A 122 -4.66 -16.52 7.87
CA PRO A 122 -3.42 -16.75 8.56
C PRO A 122 -2.26 -16.40 7.63
N ARG A 123 -1.18 -15.98 8.25
CA ARG A 123 0.06 -15.67 7.55
C ARG A 123 0.67 -16.93 6.90
N PRO A 124 1.33 -16.82 5.73
CA PRO A 124 2.12 -17.91 5.18
C PRO A 124 3.26 -18.33 6.13
N ALA A 125 3.54 -19.63 6.21
CA ALA A 125 4.32 -20.28 7.27
C ALA A 125 5.79 -19.81 7.41
N ASN A 126 6.29 -19.08 6.41
CA ASN A 126 7.71 -18.77 6.18
C ASN A 126 8.15 -17.36 6.59
N ALA A 127 7.26 -16.50 7.10
CA ALA A 127 7.54 -15.07 7.00
C ALA A 127 8.18 -14.37 8.24
N LEU A 128 8.29 -14.96 9.44
CA LEU A 128 8.91 -14.27 10.61
C LEU A 128 9.61 -15.26 11.51
N ASN A 129 10.86 -14.95 11.82
CA ASN A 129 11.61 -15.63 12.85
C ASN A 129 10.79 -15.67 14.16
N LYS A 130 10.64 -16.88 14.75
CA LYS A 130 9.88 -17.07 16.01
C LYS A 130 10.38 -16.16 17.13
N ALA A 131 11.69 -15.87 17.16
CA ALA A 131 12.29 -14.95 18.12
C ALA A 131 11.76 -13.51 17.94
N LEU A 132 11.67 -13.03 16.71
CA LEU A 132 11.10 -11.71 16.40
C LEU A 132 9.62 -11.64 16.75
N ARG A 133 8.84 -12.71 16.52
CA ARG A 133 7.42 -12.73 16.93
C ARG A 133 7.26 -12.65 18.45
N LYS A 134 8.13 -13.31 19.21
CA LYS A 134 8.12 -13.23 20.68
C LYS A 134 8.47 -11.82 21.17
N LEU A 135 9.46 -11.19 20.55
CA LEU A 135 9.85 -9.81 20.85
C LEU A 135 8.72 -8.83 20.51
N GLU A 136 8.10 -8.97 19.34
CA GLU A 136 6.99 -8.14 18.89
C GLU A 136 5.83 -8.17 19.88
N LYS A 137 5.42 -9.35 20.39
CA LYS A 137 4.35 -9.44 21.39
C LYS A 137 4.67 -8.63 22.65
N ARG A 138 5.88 -8.80 23.19
CA ARG A 138 6.34 -8.06 24.38
C ARG A 138 6.37 -6.55 24.14
N LEU A 139 6.85 -6.12 22.97
CA LEU A 139 6.88 -4.70 22.63
C LEU A 139 5.47 -4.13 22.44
N THR A 140 4.57 -4.88 21.81
CA THR A 140 3.19 -4.44 21.58
C THR A 140 2.48 -4.20 22.92
N GLU A 141 2.63 -5.09 23.89
CA GLU A 141 2.10 -4.92 25.25
C GLU A 141 2.68 -3.68 25.97
N ARG A 142 3.98 -3.42 25.82
CA ARG A 142 4.63 -2.25 26.44
C ARG A 142 4.27 -0.93 25.76
N PHE A 143 4.16 -0.92 24.44
CA PHE A 143 3.73 0.28 23.72
C PHE A 143 2.26 0.59 23.98
N ASP A 144 1.41 -0.42 24.18
CA ASP A 144 0.02 -0.22 24.58
C ASP A 144 -0.10 0.46 25.95
N GLU A 145 0.67 -0.02 26.92
CA GLU A 145 0.79 0.62 28.25
C GLU A 145 1.30 2.06 28.13
N TYR A 146 2.38 2.27 27.38
CA TYR A 146 2.93 3.61 27.10
C TYR A 146 1.88 4.52 26.46
N THR A 147 1.16 4.02 25.46
CA THR A 147 0.19 4.83 24.74
C THR A 147 -0.96 5.24 25.66
N ARG A 148 -1.43 4.33 26.51
CA ARG A 148 -2.43 4.64 27.54
C ARG A 148 -1.93 5.69 28.55
N LEU A 149 -0.67 5.61 28.99
CA LEU A 149 -0.09 6.55 29.95
C LEU A 149 0.05 7.97 29.40
N TYR A 150 0.41 8.12 28.12
CA TYR A 150 0.73 9.42 27.53
C TYR A 150 -0.38 10.02 26.67
N TYR A 151 -1.25 9.20 26.08
CA TYR A 151 -2.32 9.64 25.18
C TYR A 151 -3.74 9.29 25.69
N GLY A 152 -3.85 8.59 26.82
CA GLY A 152 -5.12 8.21 27.45
C GLY A 152 -5.76 6.94 26.87
N GLU A 153 -6.98 6.62 27.33
CA GLU A 153 -7.69 5.37 26.96
C GLU A 153 -8.22 5.33 25.52
N HIS A 154 -8.15 6.45 24.78
CA HIS A 154 -8.63 6.56 23.39
C HIS A 154 -7.50 6.50 22.36
N ALA A 155 -6.33 6.04 22.78
CA ALA A 155 -5.21 5.92 21.87
C ALA A 155 -5.32 4.61 21.09
N VAL A 156 -5.66 4.77 19.80
CA VAL A 156 -6.06 3.79 18.76
C VAL A 156 -7.57 3.64 18.60
#